data_AF-A0A7F5RBS4-F1
#
_entry.id   AF-A0A7F5RBS4-F1
#
_cell.length_a   1.000
_cell.length_b   1.000
_cell.length_c   1.000
_cell.angle_alpha   90.00
_cell.angle_beta   90.00
_cell.angle_gamma   90.00
#
_symmetry.space_group_name_H-M   'P 1'
#
loop_
_entity.id
_entity.type
_entity.pdbx_description
1 polymer ?
#
loop_
_entity_poly.entity_id
_entity_poly.type
_entity_poly.pdbx_seq_one_letter_code
_entity_poly.pdbx_strand_id
1 'polypeptide(L)'
;MLHRFIYETEHFNGVGELLEILGSIINGFALPLKAEHKQFLVKVLIPLHKVKCLSLYHAQLAYCVVQFLEKDPTLTEPVVKGLLKFWPKTCSQKEVMFLGEIEEVLDVIEPSQFTRIQEPLFRQIARCVSSPHFQVAERALYFWNNEYIMSLMEENNHMIMPIMFPALYRISKEHWNQTIVALVYNVLKTFMEMNSKLFDELTASYKAERQKEKKREKERDELWKKLAELEINHNKKAIANSPANSKK
;
A
#
# COMPACT_ATOMS: atom_id res chain seq x y z
N MET A 1 -5.66 26.04 16.03
CA MET A 1 -6.93 25.29 15.96
C MET A 1 -6.71 23.89 15.38
N LEU A 2 -6.30 23.75 14.12
CA LEU A 2 -6.06 22.42 13.49
C LEU A 2 -5.01 21.57 14.21
N HIS A 3 -3.90 22.14 14.70
CA HIS A 3 -2.94 21.41 15.54
C HIS A 3 -3.59 20.79 16.80
N ARG A 4 -4.39 21.57 17.52
CA ARG A 4 -5.13 21.11 18.70
C ARG A 4 -6.13 20.00 18.35
N PHE A 5 -6.80 20.12 17.21
CA PHE A 5 -7.68 19.07 16.70
C PHE A 5 -6.94 17.76 16.41
N ILE A 6 -5.79 17.83 15.71
CA ILE A 6 -5.00 16.64 15.34
C ILE A 6 -4.40 15.93 16.55
N TYR A 7 -3.89 16.69 17.52
CA TYR A 7 -3.02 16.16 18.58
C TYR A 7 -3.64 16.11 19.97
N GLU A 8 -4.72 16.84 20.23
CA GLU A 8 -5.30 16.94 21.58
C GLU A 8 -6.75 16.46 21.65
N THR A 9 -7.63 16.92 20.75
CA THR A 9 -9.09 16.74 20.96
C THR A 9 -9.75 15.72 20.05
N GLU A 10 -9.28 15.53 18.80
CA GLU A 10 -9.98 14.78 17.73
C GLU A 10 -11.47 15.16 17.55
N HIS A 11 -11.90 16.30 18.09
CA HIS A 11 -13.28 16.76 18.09
C HIS A 11 -13.34 18.25 17.75
N PHE A 12 -13.85 18.56 16.56
CA PHE A 12 -14.17 19.89 16.06
C PHE A 12 -15.11 19.72 14.86
N ASN A 13 -16.33 20.25 14.94
CA ASN A 13 -17.36 20.01 13.91
C ASN A 13 -17.18 20.85 12.63
N GLY A 14 -16.33 21.88 12.66
CA GLY A 14 -16.15 22.82 11.54
C GLY A 14 -14.89 22.60 10.69
N VAL A 15 -14.29 21.39 10.70
CA VAL A 15 -13.05 21.13 9.94
C VAL A 15 -13.31 21.19 8.44
N GLY A 16 -14.43 20.64 7.97
CA GLY A 16 -14.74 20.57 6.54
C GLY A 16 -14.94 21.95 5.93
N GLU A 17 -15.76 22.78 6.55
CA GLU A 17 -16.04 24.16 6.12
C GLU A 17 -14.77 25.02 6.15
N LEU A 18 -13.93 24.83 7.17
CA LEU A 18 -12.63 25.51 7.22
C LEU A 18 -11.72 25.09 6.06
N LEU A 19 -11.68 23.79 5.74
CA LEU A 19 -10.89 23.29 4.61
C LEU A 19 -11.43 23.76 3.27
N GLU A 20 -12.74 23.91 3.11
CA GLU A 20 -13.35 24.45 1.90
C GLU A 20 -12.90 25.90 1.63
N ILE A 21 -12.92 26.74 2.68
CA ILE A 21 -12.39 28.11 2.60
C ILE A 21 -10.89 28.09 2.31
N LEU A 22 -10.13 27.20 2.98
CA LEU A 22 -8.69 27.07 2.76
C LEU A 22 -8.37 26.63 1.32
N GLY A 23 -9.15 25.74 0.72
CA GLY A 23 -8.98 25.32 -0.66
C GLY A 23 -9.06 26.49 -1.64
N SER A 24 -10.05 27.37 -1.42
CA SER A 24 -10.20 28.61 -2.20
C SER A 24 -9.00 29.56 -2.01
N ILE A 25 -8.50 29.69 -0.77
CA ILE A 25 -7.31 30.50 -0.46
C ILE A 25 -6.06 29.94 -1.15
N ILE A 26 -5.85 28.61 -1.09
CA ILE A 26 -4.70 27.93 -1.70
C ILE A 26 -4.70 28.14 -3.21
N ASN A 27 -5.86 28.05 -3.84
CA ASN A 27 -6.00 28.32 -5.27
C ASN A 27 -5.59 29.76 -5.62
N GLY A 28 -5.81 30.72 -4.72
CA GLY A 28 -5.40 32.11 -4.88
C GLY A 28 -3.92 32.42 -4.56
N PHE A 29 -3.11 31.43 -4.17
CA PHE A 29 -1.70 31.69 -3.84
C PHE A 29 -0.91 32.19 -5.05
N ALA A 30 -0.15 33.26 -4.83
CA ALA A 30 0.84 33.75 -5.77
C ALA A 30 2.04 32.79 -5.85
N LEU A 31 2.63 32.68 -7.04
CA LEU A 31 3.86 31.93 -7.28
C LEU A 31 5.08 32.86 -7.24
N PRO A 32 6.23 32.41 -6.70
CA PRO A 32 6.47 31.11 -6.08
C PRO A 32 5.79 30.99 -4.70
N LEU A 33 5.41 29.76 -4.33
CA LEU A 33 4.82 29.49 -3.01
C LEU A 33 5.78 29.87 -1.88
N LYS A 34 5.27 30.62 -0.89
CA LYS A 34 6.02 30.96 0.31
C LYS A 34 6.35 29.73 1.15
N ALA A 35 7.47 29.78 1.87
CA ALA A 35 7.92 28.70 2.76
C ALA A 35 6.88 28.33 3.83
N GLU A 36 6.15 29.32 4.35
CA GLU A 36 5.07 29.11 5.33
C GLU A 36 3.91 28.27 4.77
N HIS A 37 3.55 28.45 3.49
CA HIS A 37 2.51 27.64 2.84
C HIS A 37 2.97 26.18 2.68
N LYS A 38 4.23 25.98 2.29
CA LYS A 38 4.84 24.63 2.18
C LYS A 38 4.89 23.94 3.54
N GLN A 39 5.25 24.67 4.60
CA GLN A 39 5.22 24.16 5.96
C GLN A 39 3.81 23.82 6.41
N PHE A 40 2.81 24.63 6.06
CA PHE A 40 1.41 24.37 6.36
C PHE A 40 0.93 23.05 5.75
N LEU A 41 1.22 22.79 4.47
CA LEU A 41 0.94 21.50 3.83
C LEU A 41 1.55 20.33 4.62
N VAL A 42 2.86 20.39 4.89
CA VAL A 42 3.60 19.27 5.48
C VAL A 42 3.27 19.05 6.97
N LYS A 43 3.04 20.11 7.72
CA LYS A 43 2.86 20.07 9.19
C LYS A 43 1.41 20.03 9.63
N VAL A 44 0.46 20.43 8.77
CA VAL A 44 -0.97 20.50 9.11
C VAL A 44 -1.81 19.63 8.19
N LEU A 45 -1.81 19.88 6.89
CA LEU A 45 -2.70 19.16 5.96
C LEU A 45 -2.40 17.66 5.88
N ILE A 46 -1.14 17.28 5.67
CA ILE A 46 -0.77 15.86 5.62
C ILE A 46 -1.14 15.15 6.95
N PRO A 47 -0.79 15.65 8.15
CA PRO A 47 -1.20 15.00 9.40
C PRO A 47 -2.70 14.92 9.67
N LEU A 48 -3.55 15.76 9.06
CA LEU A 48 -5.01 15.67 9.22
C LEU A 48 -5.59 14.32 8.76
N HIS A 49 -4.91 13.61 7.86
CA HIS A 49 -5.31 12.27 7.40
C HIS A 49 -5.26 11.20 8.51
N LYS A 50 -4.54 11.46 9.60
CA LYS A 50 -4.43 10.50 10.72
C LYS A 50 -5.73 10.35 11.50
N VAL A 51 -6.48 11.43 11.66
CA VAL A 51 -7.60 11.51 12.60
C VAL A 51 -8.68 10.50 12.21
N LYS A 52 -9.36 9.93 13.21
CA LYS A 52 -10.35 8.86 13.01
C LYS A 52 -11.54 9.29 12.16
N CYS A 53 -12.05 10.50 12.39
CA CYS A 53 -13.23 11.05 11.71
C CYS A 53 -12.92 11.69 10.34
N LEU A 54 -11.88 11.22 9.64
CA LEU A 54 -11.46 11.72 8.33
C LEU A 54 -12.61 11.77 7.31
N SER A 55 -13.55 10.81 7.37
CA SER A 55 -14.71 10.75 6.47
C SER A 55 -15.58 12.00 6.46
N LEU A 56 -15.53 12.83 7.51
CA LEU A 56 -16.33 14.06 7.59
C LEU A 56 -15.78 15.21 6.73
N TYR A 57 -14.49 15.18 6.38
CA TYR A 57 -13.82 16.32 5.73
C TYR A 57 -12.80 15.91 4.64
N HIS A 58 -12.73 14.63 4.30
CA HIS A 58 -11.72 14.09 3.39
C HIS A 58 -11.73 14.74 2.01
N ALA A 59 -12.91 14.92 1.40
CA ALA A 59 -13.01 15.50 0.06
C ALA A 59 -12.42 16.92 0.03
N GLN A 60 -12.71 17.72 1.05
CA GLN A 60 -12.17 19.08 1.18
C GLN A 60 -10.67 19.07 1.46
N LEU A 61 -10.17 18.09 2.21
CA LEU A 61 -8.74 17.92 2.48
C LEU A 61 -7.97 17.49 1.21
N ALA A 62 -8.46 16.48 0.49
CA ALA A 62 -7.89 16.00 -0.76
C ALA A 62 -7.83 17.13 -1.79
N TYR A 63 -8.92 17.90 -1.92
CA TYR A 63 -8.95 19.11 -2.75
C TYR A 63 -7.83 20.09 -2.38
N CYS A 64 -7.66 20.41 -1.10
CA CYS A 64 -6.57 21.29 -0.66
C CYS A 64 -5.18 20.74 -1.03
N VAL A 65 -4.97 19.43 -0.90
CA VAL A 65 -3.70 18.76 -1.24
C VAL A 65 -3.44 18.86 -2.75
N VAL A 66 -4.41 18.51 -3.59
CA VAL A 66 -4.30 18.59 -5.05
C VAL A 66 -4.02 20.03 -5.50
N GLN A 67 -4.73 21.03 -4.95
CA GLN A 67 -4.46 22.44 -5.28
C GLN A 67 -3.01 22.85 -4.94
N PHE A 68 -2.41 22.32 -3.88
CA PHE A 68 -0.99 22.57 -3.58
C PHE A 68 -0.06 21.98 -4.64
N LEU A 69 -0.37 20.78 -5.14
CA LEU A 69 0.44 20.10 -6.14
C LEU A 69 0.35 20.78 -7.52
N GLU A 70 -0.83 21.27 -7.91
CA GLU A 70 -1.00 22.08 -9.12
C GLU A 70 -0.18 23.38 -9.09
N LYS A 71 0.03 23.97 -7.91
CA LYS A 71 0.82 25.19 -7.74
C LYS A 71 2.33 24.92 -7.71
N ASP A 72 2.75 23.79 -7.15
CA ASP A 72 4.16 23.41 -7.03
C ASP A 72 4.33 21.88 -7.03
N PRO A 73 4.60 21.27 -8.20
CA PRO A 73 4.75 19.82 -8.34
C PRO A 73 5.89 19.23 -7.49
N THR A 74 6.86 20.04 -7.05
CA THR A 74 7.96 19.55 -6.19
C THR A 74 7.47 19.06 -4.82
N LEU A 75 6.24 19.41 -4.45
CA LEU A 75 5.59 19.00 -3.20
C LEU A 75 4.97 17.59 -3.29
N THR A 76 4.89 16.97 -4.46
CA THR A 76 4.30 15.63 -4.64
C THR A 76 5.01 14.58 -3.80
N GLU A 77 6.34 14.52 -3.86
CA GLU A 77 7.10 13.51 -3.13
C GLU A 77 6.84 13.54 -1.60
N PRO A 78 6.95 14.69 -0.90
CA PRO A 78 6.62 14.73 0.53
C PRO A 78 5.16 14.44 0.83
N VAL A 79 4.22 14.80 -0.05
CA VAL A 79 2.78 14.47 0.09
C VAL A 79 2.57 12.96 0.03
N VAL A 80 2.98 12.31 -1.05
CA VAL A 80 2.80 10.86 -1.24
C VAL A 80 3.51 10.07 -0.14
N LYS A 81 4.75 10.43 0.22
CA LYS A 81 5.46 9.80 1.35
C LYS A 81 4.73 10.01 2.69
N GLY A 82 4.11 11.17 2.86
CA GLY A 82 3.28 11.50 4.02
C GLY A 82 2.03 10.62 4.13
N LEU A 83 1.28 10.47 3.02
CA LEU A 83 0.11 9.60 2.94
C LEU A 83 0.50 8.13 3.17
N LEU A 84 1.55 7.64 2.53
CA LEU A 84 2.07 6.28 2.74
C LEU A 84 2.50 6.03 4.19
N LYS A 85 3.08 7.05 4.86
CA LYS A 85 3.42 6.96 6.30
C LYS A 85 2.18 6.82 7.18
N PHE A 86 1.06 7.42 6.81
CA PHE A 86 -0.19 7.39 7.58
C PHE A 86 -1.22 6.40 7.02
N TRP A 87 -0.78 5.49 6.16
CA TRP A 87 -1.65 4.52 5.51
C TRP A 87 -2.49 3.74 6.54
N PRO A 88 -3.83 3.73 6.43
CA PRO A 88 -4.71 3.05 7.38
C PRO A 88 -4.45 1.54 7.41
N LYS A 89 -4.31 0.97 8.62
CA LYS A 89 -4.09 -0.48 8.79
C LYS A 89 -5.29 -1.22 9.39
N THR A 90 -6.23 -0.50 9.98
CA THR A 90 -7.35 -1.06 10.77
C THR A 90 -8.72 -0.57 10.31
N CYS A 91 -8.78 0.31 9.31
CA CYS A 91 -10.03 0.88 8.80
C CYS A 91 -10.04 0.85 7.28
N SER A 92 -10.71 -0.16 6.70
CA SER A 92 -10.79 -0.36 5.25
C SER A 92 -11.49 0.80 4.53
N GLN A 93 -12.47 1.45 5.16
CA GLN A 93 -13.09 2.65 4.57
C GLN A 93 -12.10 3.79 4.39
N LYS A 94 -11.24 4.06 5.39
CA LYS A 94 -10.15 5.04 5.25
C LYS A 94 -9.14 4.62 4.19
N GLU A 95 -8.85 3.32 4.08
CA GLU A 95 -7.96 2.82 3.04
C GLU A 95 -8.50 3.07 1.63
N VAL A 96 -9.81 2.85 1.41
CA VAL A 96 -10.50 3.20 0.14
C VAL A 96 -10.42 4.71 -0.13
N MET A 97 -10.58 5.55 0.90
CA MET A 97 -10.45 7.01 0.75
C MET A 97 -9.03 7.42 0.35
N PHE A 98 -8.00 6.86 0.99
CA PHE A 98 -6.59 7.10 0.63
C PHE A 98 -6.28 6.65 -0.80
N LEU A 99 -6.79 5.50 -1.24
CA LEU A 99 -6.65 5.07 -2.63
C LEU A 99 -7.30 6.08 -3.60
N GLY A 100 -8.43 6.67 -3.22
CA GLY A 100 -9.07 7.73 -3.99
C GLY A 100 -8.24 9.00 -4.09
N GLU A 101 -7.76 9.50 -2.96
CA GLU A 101 -6.90 10.69 -2.94
C GLU A 101 -5.59 10.47 -3.72
N ILE A 102 -5.00 9.27 -3.63
CA ILE A 102 -3.81 8.93 -4.42
C ILE A 102 -4.11 8.97 -5.92
N GLU A 103 -5.26 8.51 -6.37
CA GLU A 103 -5.65 8.62 -7.78
C GLU A 103 -5.74 10.09 -8.21
N GLU A 104 -6.43 10.93 -7.44
CA GLU A 104 -6.52 12.38 -7.73
C GLU A 104 -5.14 13.07 -7.74
N VAL A 105 -4.23 12.66 -6.85
CA VAL A 105 -2.83 13.13 -6.85
C VAL A 105 -2.08 12.67 -8.10
N LEU A 106 -2.32 11.44 -8.56
CA LEU A 106 -1.70 10.92 -9.77
C LEU A 106 -2.26 11.56 -11.04
N ASP A 107 -3.50 12.04 -11.06
CA ASP A 107 -4.07 12.75 -12.22
C ASP A 107 -3.36 14.07 -12.53
N VAL A 108 -2.75 14.70 -11.54
CA VAL A 108 -2.03 15.98 -11.68
C VAL A 108 -0.51 15.84 -11.56
N ILE A 109 0.01 14.61 -11.40
CA ILE A 109 1.45 14.39 -11.19
C ILE A 109 2.25 14.63 -12.46
N GLU A 110 3.40 15.30 -12.36
CA GLU A 110 4.35 15.29 -13.48
C GLU A 110 5.11 13.96 -13.55
N PRO A 111 5.43 13.43 -14.75
CA PRO A 111 6.22 12.20 -14.90
C PRO A 111 7.54 12.24 -14.13
N SER A 112 8.19 13.41 -14.08
CA SER A 112 9.43 13.65 -13.33
C SER A 112 9.27 13.35 -11.83
N GLN A 113 8.13 13.70 -11.24
CA GLN A 113 7.84 13.45 -9.83
C GLN A 113 7.37 12.02 -9.60
N PHE A 114 6.62 11.44 -10.54
CA PHE A 114 6.17 10.05 -10.47
C PHE A 114 7.34 9.08 -10.29
N THR A 115 8.43 9.27 -11.04
CA THR A 115 9.62 8.40 -10.93
C THR A 115 10.24 8.37 -9.53
N ARG A 116 10.03 9.43 -8.72
CA ARG A 116 10.57 9.56 -7.36
C ARG A 116 9.74 8.81 -6.32
N ILE A 117 8.48 8.51 -6.64
CA ILE A 117 7.51 7.89 -5.71
C ILE A 117 6.98 6.53 -6.17
N GLN A 118 7.17 6.15 -7.44
CA GLN A 118 6.60 4.94 -8.02
C GLN A 118 6.90 3.68 -7.21
N GLU A 119 8.14 3.47 -6.77
CA GLU A 119 8.50 2.25 -6.06
C GLU A 119 7.76 2.10 -4.70
N PRO A 120 7.87 3.06 -3.76
CA PRO A 120 7.15 2.96 -2.49
C PRO A 120 5.62 2.98 -2.67
N LEU A 121 5.11 3.71 -3.66
CA LEU A 121 3.68 3.76 -3.96
C LEU A 121 3.16 2.39 -4.42
N PHE A 122 3.75 1.82 -5.47
CA PHE A 122 3.29 0.55 -6.03
C PHE A 122 3.53 -0.63 -5.09
N ARG A 123 4.54 -0.57 -4.20
CA ARG A 123 4.64 -1.54 -3.09
C ARG A 123 3.42 -1.50 -2.17
N GLN A 124 2.82 -0.34 -1.95
CA GLN A 124 1.59 -0.21 -1.17
C GLN A 124 0.37 -0.64 -1.97
N ILE A 125 0.25 -0.24 -3.25
CA ILE A 125 -0.84 -0.70 -4.13
C ILE A 125 -0.85 -2.23 -4.25
N ALA A 126 0.32 -2.88 -4.36
CA ALA A 126 0.44 -4.35 -4.38
C ALA A 126 -0.17 -5.01 -3.13
N ARG A 127 -0.05 -4.36 -1.96
CA ARG A 127 -0.67 -4.83 -0.71
C ARG A 127 -2.18 -4.64 -0.73
N CYS A 128 -2.66 -3.50 -1.23
CA CYS A 128 -4.09 -3.21 -1.35
C CYS A 128 -4.79 -4.18 -2.33
N VAL A 129 -4.16 -4.47 -3.48
CA VAL A 129 -4.63 -5.50 -4.42
C VAL A 129 -4.66 -6.89 -3.78
N SER A 130 -3.71 -7.17 -2.88
CA SER A 130 -3.68 -8.43 -2.12
C SER A 130 -4.61 -8.45 -0.91
N SER A 131 -5.37 -7.38 -0.65
CA SER A 131 -6.24 -7.29 0.51
C SER A 131 -7.38 -8.31 0.42
N PRO A 132 -7.72 -9.01 1.51
CA PRO A 132 -8.89 -9.88 1.53
C PRO A 132 -10.20 -9.08 1.52
N HIS A 133 -10.15 -7.77 1.81
CA HIS A 133 -11.30 -6.88 1.81
C HIS A 133 -11.61 -6.40 0.40
N PHE A 134 -12.70 -6.88 -0.19
CA PHE A 134 -12.98 -6.70 -1.62
C PHE A 134 -13.00 -5.22 -2.06
N GLN A 135 -13.59 -4.30 -1.28
CA GLN A 135 -13.65 -2.88 -1.66
C GLN A 135 -12.26 -2.23 -1.76
N VAL A 136 -11.30 -2.69 -0.97
CA VAL A 136 -9.92 -2.18 -1.02
C VAL A 136 -9.21 -2.71 -2.26
N ALA A 137 -9.32 -4.02 -2.51
CA ALA A 137 -8.73 -4.65 -3.68
C ALA A 137 -9.31 -4.10 -4.99
N GLU A 138 -10.64 -3.97 -5.07
CA GLU A 138 -11.35 -3.39 -6.21
C GLU A 138 -10.92 -1.94 -6.46
N ARG A 139 -10.93 -1.09 -5.42
CA ARG A 139 -10.55 0.32 -5.56
C ARG A 139 -9.11 0.49 -6.05
N ALA A 140 -8.20 -0.38 -5.62
CA ALA A 140 -6.81 -0.38 -6.07
C ALA A 140 -6.67 -0.87 -7.53
N LEU A 141 -7.46 -1.87 -7.94
CA LEU A 141 -7.46 -2.38 -9.33
C LEU A 141 -8.04 -1.38 -10.33
N TYR A 142 -8.90 -0.46 -9.89
CA TYR A 142 -9.43 0.60 -10.75
C TYR A 142 -8.40 1.63 -11.21
N PHE A 143 -7.19 1.65 -10.63
CA PHE A 143 -6.09 2.48 -11.15
C PHE A 143 -5.75 2.14 -12.60
N TRP A 144 -6.01 0.90 -13.05
CA TRP A 144 -5.81 0.49 -14.44
C TRP A 144 -6.90 0.99 -15.41
N ASN A 145 -7.98 1.57 -14.90
CA ASN A 145 -9.02 2.19 -15.75
C ASN A 145 -8.70 3.66 -16.05
N ASN A 146 -7.73 4.25 -15.35
CA ASN A 146 -7.33 5.63 -15.54
C ASN A 146 -6.23 5.69 -16.62
N GLU A 147 -6.53 6.34 -17.75
CA GLU A 147 -5.63 6.40 -18.91
C GLU A 147 -4.30 7.09 -18.60
N TYR A 148 -4.30 8.12 -17.75
CA TYR A 148 -3.09 8.84 -17.40
C TYR A 148 -2.19 8.03 -16.47
N ILE A 149 -2.77 7.36 -15.46
CA ILE A 149 -2.01 6.43 -14.63
C ILE A 149 -1.44 5.28 -15.49
N MET A 150 -2.23 4.77 -16.43
CA MET A 150 -1.80 3.72 -17.34
C MET A 150 -0.60 4.13 -18.20
N SER A 151 -0.57 5.34 -18.75
CA SER A 151 0.58 5.82 -19.52
C SER A 151 1.84 5.97 -18.65
N LEU A 152 1.70 6.48 -17.42
CA LEU A 152 2.80 6.53 -16.45
C LEU A 152 3.34 5.13 -16.12
N MET A 153 2.44 4.13 -15.98
CA MET A 153 2.84 2.74 -15.75
C MET A 153 3.58 2.15 -16.95
N GLU A 154 3.14 2.46 -18.17
CA GLU A 154 3.76 1.98 -19.41
C GLU A 154 5.19 2.50 -19.57
N GLU A 155 5.42 3.79 -19.36
CA GLU A 155 6.75 4.42 -19.41
C GLU A 155 7.72 3.83 -18.36
N ASN A 156 7.17 3.33 -17.23
CA ASN A 156 7.94 2.86 -16.09
C ASN A 156 7.77 1.35 -15.81
N ASN A 157 7.35 0.57 -16.81
CA ASN A 157 6.94 -0.82 -16.65
C ASN A 157 8.04 -1.73 -16.05
N HIS A 158 9.31 -1.45 -16.34
CA HIS A 158 10.45 -2.20 -15.82
C HIS A 158 10.61 -2.11 -14.29
N MET A 159 10.08 -1.06 -13.67
CA MET A 159 10.07 -0.88 -12.21
C MET A 159 8.75 -1.38 -11.60
N ILE A 160 7.62 -1.02 -12.23
CA ILE A 160 6.29 -1.26 -11.66
C ILE A 160 5.86 -2.73 -11.80
N MET A 161 6.07 -3.33 -12.97
CA MET A 161 5.60 -4.69 -13.24
C MET A 161 6.22 -5.72 -12.28
N PRO A 162 7.55 -5.72 -12.00
CA PRO A 162 8.13 -6.64 -11.03
C PRO A 162 7.60 -6.50 -9.60
N ILE A 163 7.17 -5.29 -9.20
CA ILE A 163 6.59 -5.03 -7.86
C ILE A 163 5.17 -5.59 -7.78
N MET A 164 4.37 -5.37 -8.81
CA MET A 164 2.95 -5.72 -8.83
C MET A 164 2.70 -7.18 -9.20
N PHE A 165 3.53 -7.76 -10.06
CA PHE A 165 3.32 -9.10 -10.62
C PHE A 165 3.14 -10.20 -9.56
N PRO A 166 3.98 -10.31 -8.50
CA PRO A 166 3.81 -11.36 -7.49
C PRO A 166 2.46 -11.29 -6.78
N ALA A 167 1.97 -10.07 -6.49
CA ALA A 167 0.67 -9.85 -5.85
C ALA A 167 -0.46 -10.29 -6.79
N LEU A 168 -0.48 -9.77 -8.02
CA LEU A 168 -1.50 -10.08 -9.02
C LEU A 168 -1.55 -11.58 -9.35
N TYR A 169 -0.39 -12.20 -9.59
CA TYR A 169 -0.31 -13.61 -9.97
C TYR A 169 -0.72 -14.58 -8.86
N ARG A 170 -0.54 -14.18 -7.58
CA ARG A 170 -1.07 -14.94 -6.43
C ARG A 170 -2.58 -14.80 -6.33
N ILE A 171 -3.08 -13.57 -6.38
CA ILE A 171 -4.51 -13.25 -6.18
C ILE A 171 -5.38 -13.86 -7.28
N SER A 172 -4.89 -13.93 -8.53
CA SER A 172 -5.62 -14.60 -9.62
C SER A 172 -5.91 -16.08 -9.39
N LYS A 173 -5.21 -16.73 -8.44
CA LYS A 173 -5.39 -18.15 -8.12
C LYS A 173 -6.04 -18.41 -6.77
N GLU A 174 -5.89 -17.50 -5.82
CA GLU A 174 -6.18 -17.74 -4.40
C GLU A 174 -7.30 -16.86 -3.84
N HIS A 175 -7.77 -15.84 -4.58
CA HIS A 175 -8.78 -14.92 -4.06
C HIS A 175 -10.20 -15.52 -4.06
N TRP A 176 -10.93 -15.29 -2.97
CA TRP A 176 -12.27 -15.88 -2.77
C TRP A 176 -13.36 -15.22 -3.63
N ASN A 177 -13.22 -13.92 -3.92
CA ASN A 177 -14.18 -13.15 -4.71
C ASN A 177 -13.83 -13.21 -6.21
N GLN A 178 -14.75 -13.75 -7.01
CA GLN A 178 -14.57 -13.95 -8.45
C GLN A 178 -14.49 -12.65 -9.27
N THR A 179 -15.16 -11.58 -8.83
CA THR A 179 -15.05 -10.27 -9.49
C THR A 179 -13.64 -9.71 -9.39
N ILE A 180 -13.01 -9.84 -8.21
CA ILE A 180 -11.62 -9.42 -8.02
C ILE A 180 -10.68 -10.27 -8.89
N VAL A 181 -10.92 -11.59 -8.95
CA VAL A 181 -10.14 -12.48 -9.83
C VAL A 181 -10.24 -12.04 -11.29
N ALA A 182 -11.44 -11.70 -11.78
CA ALA A 182 -11.63 -11.21 -13.14
C ALA A 182 -10.91 -9.88 -13.41
N LEU A 183 -10.99 -8.92 -12.49
CA LEU A 183 -10.25 -7.65 -12.58
C LEU A 183 -8.74 -7.88 -12.61
N VAL A 184 -8.21 -8.78 -11.78
CA VAL A 184 -6.79 -9.13 -11.77
C VAL A 184 -6.37 -9.78 -13.09
N TYR A 185 -7.20 -10.63 -13.69
CA TYR A 185 -6.89 -11.19 -15.02
C TYR A 185 -6.82 -10.11 -16.10
N ASN A 186 -7.72 -9.12 -16.08
CA ASN A 186 -7.64 -7.99 -16.99
C ASN A 186 -6.33 -7.23 -16.82
N VAL A 187 -5.95 -6.92 -15.58
CA VAL A 187 -4.68 -6.27 -15.27
C VAL A 187 -3.46 -7.08 -15.73
N LEU A 188 -3.44 -8.39 -15.48
CA LEU A 188 -2.37 -9.28 -15.94
C LEU A 188 -2.27 -9.31 -17.47
N LYS A 189 -3.41 -9.30 -18.16
CA LYS A 189 -3.46 -9.23 -19.62
C LYS A 189 -2.86 -7.91 -20.12
N THR A 190 -3.23 -6.78 -19.51
CA THR A 190 -2.67 -5.47 -19.85
C THR A 190 -1.16 -5.42 -19.64
N PHE A 191 -0.64 -6.00 -18.56
CA PHE A 191 0.82 -6.10 -18.35
C PHE A 191 1.53 -6.95 -19.41
N MET A 192 0.90 -8.06 -19.82
CA MET A 192 1.43 -8.89 -20.90
C MET A 192 1.44 -8.17 -22.25
N GLU A 193 0.40 -7.38 -22.55
CA GLU A 193 0.32 -6.53 -23.76
C GLU A 193 1.37 -5.42 -23.73
N MET A 194 1.63 -4.83 -22.56
CA MET A 194 2.61 -3.76 -22.35
C MET A 194 4.06 -4.24 -22.53
N ASN A 195 4.44 -5.39 -21.97
CA ASN A 195 5.78 -5.95 -22.11
C ASN A 195 5.78 -7.47 -21.92
N SER A 196 5.51 -8.20 -23.00
CA SER A 196 5.39 -9.67 -22.99
C SER A 196 6.66 -10.38 -22.52
N LYS A 197 7.83 -9.89 -22.96
CA LYS A 197 9.13 -10.48 -22.58
C LYS A 197 9.36 -10.39 -21.07
N LEU A 198 9.17 -9.20 -20.48
CA LEU A 198 9.31 -9.01 -19.04
C LEU A 198 8.27 -9.84 -18.27
N PHE A 199 7.04 -9.89 -18.76
CA PHE A 199 5.97 -10.69 -18.16
C PHE A 199 6.32 -12.20 -18.11
N ASP A 200 6.88 -12.74 -19.18
CA ASP A 200 7.33 -14.14 -19.25
C ASP A 200 8.49 -14.41 -18.29
N GLU A 201 9.48 -13.50 -18.24
CA GLU A 201 10.61 -13.58 -17.29
C GLU A 201 10.13 -13.57 -15.84
N LEU A 202 9.21 -12.67 -15.48
CA LEU A 202 8.61 -12.59 -14.15
C LEU A 202 7.79 -13.84 -13.81
N THR A 203 7.05 -14.39 -14.79
CA THR A 203 6.29 -15.64 -14.62
C THR A 203 7.22 -16.81 -14.31
N ALA A 204 8.33 -16.94 -15.04
CA ALA A 204 9.32 -17.99 -14.83
C ALA A 204 10.01 -17.83 -13.46
N SER A 205 10.45 -16.62 -13.13
CA SER A 205 11.09 -16.29 -11.85
C SER A 205 10.17 -16.59 -10.66
N TYR A 206 8.90 -16.17 -10.73
CA TYR A 206 7.91 -16.41 -9.67
C TYR A 206 7.67 -17.91 -9.44
N LYS A 207 7.55 -18.71 -10.52
CA LYS A 207 7.39 -20.17 -10.42
C LYS A 207 8.63 -20.81 -9.79
N ALA A 208 9.83 -20.38 -10.17
CA ALA A 208 11.08 -20.90 -9.62
C ALA A 208 11.21 -20.60 -8.11
N GLU A 209 10.94 -19.36 -7.70
CA GLU A 209 11.02 -18.98 -6.27
C GLU A 209 9.96 -19.73 -5.45
N ARG A 210 8.74 -19.91 -5.96
CA ARG A 210 7.71 -20.72 -5.29
C ARG A 210 8.11 -22.19 -5.11
N GLN A 211 8.79 -22.80 -6.08
CA GLN A 211 9.29 -24.18 -5.92
C GLN A 211 10.41 -24.24 -4.88
N LYS A 212 11.29 -23.25 -4.87
CA LYS A 212 12.37 -23.13 -3.89
C LYS A 212 11.84 -22.92 -2.47
N GLU A 213 10.83 -22.09 -2.28
CA GLU A 213 10.12 -21.90 -1.00
C GLU A 213 9.52 -23.21 -0.51
N LYS A 214 8.78 -23.93 -1.36
CA LYS A 214 8.20 -25.24 -1.02
C LYS A 214 9.26 -26.28 -0.64
N LYS A 215 10.41 -26.27 -1.31
CA LYS A 215 11.53 -27.16 -0.97
C LYS A 215 12.10 -26.83 0.41
N ARG A 216 12.37 -25.54 0.68
CA ARG A 216 12.86 -25.06 1.98
C ARG A 216 11.89 -25.38 3.13
N GLU A 217 10.60 -25.28 2.88
CA GLU A 217 9.56 -25.65 3.85
C GLU A 217 9.59 -27.13 4.19
N LYS A 218 9.70 -28.01 3.18
CA LYS A 218 9.86 -29.46 3.41
C LYS A 218 11.13 -29.80 4.19
N GLU A 219 12.26 -29.19 3.82
CA GLU A 219 13.54 -29.38 4.53
C GLU A 219 13.43 -28.95 6.00
N ARG A 220 12.73 -27.84 6.26
CA ARG A 220 12.47 -27.35 7.63
C ARG A 220 11.59 -28.33 8.40
N ASP A 221 10.52 -28.85 7.81
CA ASP A 221 9.61 -29.81 8.44
C ASP A 221 10.32 -31.14 8.75
N GLU A 222 11.18 -31.60 7.85
CA GLU A 222 12.02 -32.79 8.07
C GLU A 222 13.02 -32.59 9.22
N LEU A 223 13.62 -31.40 9.32
CA LEU A 223 14.51 -31.06 10.42
C LEU A 223 13.76 -31.05 11.77
N TRP A 224 12.57 -30.45 11.81
CA TRP A 224 11.72 -30.44 13.01
C TRP A 224 11.31 -31.85 13.44
N LYS A 225 10.97 -32.73 12.49
CA LYS A 225 10.65 -34.14 12.79
C LYS A 225 11.85 -34.87 13.41
N LYS A 226 13.05 -34.70 12.84
CA LYS A 226 14.28 -35.28 13.39
C LYS A 226 14.58 -34.77 14.80
N LEU A 227 14.38 -33.48 15.06
CA LEU A 227 14.55 -32.91 16.40
C LEU A 227 13.57 -33.52 17.41
N ALA A 228 12.29 -33.64 17.05
CA ALA A 228 11.28 -34.27 17.89
C ALA A 228 11.61 -35.74 18.20
N GLU A 229 12.08 -36.50 17.21
CA GLU A 229 12.53 -37.90 17.40
C GLU A 229 13.73 -37.99 18.35
N LEU A 230 14.71 -37.09 18.21
CA LEU A 230 15.88 -37.03 19.09
C LEU A 230 15.48 -36.68 20.53
N GLU A 231 14.55 -35.75 20.72
CA GLU A 231 14.02 -35.37 22.04
C GLU A 231 13.28 -36.55 22.71
N ILE A 232 12.41 -37.24 21.97
CA ILE A 232 11.70 -38.44 22.46
C ILE A 232 12.71 -39.51 22.88
N ASN A 233 13.75 -39.73 22.08
CA ASN A 233 14.79 -40.72 22.39
C ASN A 233 15.65 -40.30 23.60
N HIS A 234 15.92 -39.02 23.77
CA HIS A 234 16.62 -38.49 24.95
C HIS A 234 15.77 -38.67 26.21
N ASN A 235 14.49 -38.31 26.18
CA ASN A 235 13.56 -38.50 27.29
C ASN A 235 13.37 -39.97 27.65
N LYS A 236 13.27 -40.87 26.67
CA LYS A 236 13.23 -42.33 26.93
C LYS A 236 14.50 -42.83 27.61
N LYS A 237 15.68 -42.35 27.19
CA LYS A 237 16.96 -42.69 27.85
C LYS A 237 17.06 -42.12 29.27
N ALA A 238 16.55 -40.90 29.51
CA ALA A 238 16.52 -40.29 30.84
C ALA A 238 15.59 -41.05 31.82
N ILE A 239 14.43 -41.51 31.34
CA ILE A 239 13.50 -42.34 32.12
C ILE A 239 14.11 -43.73 32.40
N ALA A 240 14.75 -44.35 31.41
CA ALA A 240 15.41 -45.65 31.59
C ALA A 240 16.61 -45.61 32.56
N ASN A 241 17.27 -44.46 32.67
CA ASN A 241 18.40 -44.25 33.59
C ASN A 241 17.98 -43.67 34.96
N SER A 242 16.70 -43.48 35.22
CA SER A 242 16.22 -43.07 36.53
C SER A 242 16.28 -44.27 37.49
N PRO A 243 17.02 -44.20 38.61
CA PRO A 243 17.13 -45.33 39.53
C PRO A 243 15.76 -45.68 40.09
N ALA A 244 15.38 -46.95 40.00
CA ALA A 244 14.24 -47.48 40.71
C ALA A 244 14.42 -47.18 42.20
N ASN A 245 13.61 -46.27 42.74
CA ASN A 245 13.54 -46.04 44.18
C ASN A 245 13.12 -47.37 44.82
N SER A 246 14.11 -48.09 45.34
CA SER A 246 13.95 -49.32 46.07
C SER A 246 13.25 -48.99 47.38
N LYS A 247 12.06 -49.56 47.53
CA LYS A 247 11.34 -49.63 48.80
C LYS A 247 12.27 -50.14 49.90
N LYS A 248 12.33 -49.42 51.02
CA LYS A 248 12.26 -49.99 52.37
C LYS A 248 11.49 -49.05 53.27
#